data_AF-A0A929Y337-F1
#
_entry.id   AF-A0A929Y337-F1
#
_cell.length_a   1.000
_cell.length_b   1.000
_cell.length_c   1.000
_cell.angle_alpha   90.00
_cell.angle_beta   90.00
_cell.angle_gamma   90.00
#
_symmetry.space_group_name_H-M   'P 1'
#
loop_
_entity.id
_entity.type
_entity.pdbx_description
1 polymer ?
#
loop_
_entity_poly.entity_id
_entity_poly.type
_entity_poly.pdbx_seq_one_letter_code
_entity_poly.pdbx_strand_id
1 'polypeptide(L)'
;MPEIRINGTGKTYFCRAGENLLKVLVEGGEWIDNACNGKGSCGKCRVRILSGPQQEESDSEKRLLSKQERADGIRLACMVEVCADMEVLLLQKEERHHVLTEGYLPENFTPEHRKEGLGAAVDIGTTTVVVSLVNLKNGEEIANASMINAQKKYGLDVLTRITYEYENGEAGIKQLQETIVSSLNDLLGEACTAAGVLRSEIREIAIAANCTMMHMLLGVDARSIGKSPFRPVFTEAKTVLCSEIGLKAGEGASLYCLPQVSGYIGADIVAGAYVCELDKTDQNVLFIDIGTNGEIVLSKKGELLCCSCAAGPALEGMNIRSGMRASEGAVEEVILSEKGICLKTIGDLSPRGICGSGILAVIRELLKTGIVTKRGAFKKYEEFTDDDWRKKQIRQNGTKREFVLQREPEILVTQGDIRQVQLAKGAILSGFLALLKKAGLEEKDLDLVMIAGQFGAHLPEDSLISVGILPEEVRGKTRYVGNSSKTGAYMALLSESSRREIEALAKKMRYFELAETEDYERLRMKASIFP
;
A
#
# COMPACT_ATOMS: atom_id res chain seq x y z
N MET A 1 -18.07 33.44 -2.42
CA MET A 1 -17.50 32.08 -2.33
C MET A 1 -17.52 31.53 -3.73
N PRO A 2 -16.35 31.25 -4.32
CA PRO A 2 -16.30 30.60 -5.62
C PRO A 2 -17.10 29.29 -5.66
N GLU A 3 -17.78 29.07 -6.79
CA GLU A 3 -18.52 27.86 -7.12
C GLU A 3 -17.66 26.93 -8.00
N ILE A 4 -17.51 25.67 -7.62
CA ILE A 4 -16.83 24.65 -8.43
C ILE A 4 -17.86 23.63 -8.90
N ARG A 5 -18.10 23.58 -10.21
CA ARG A 5 -19.01 22.62 -10.85
C ARG A 5 -18.25 21.43 -11.41
N ILE A 6 -18.68 20.22 -11.06
CA ILE A 6 -18.10 18.98 -11.60
C ILE A 6 -18.88 18.55 -12.84
N ASN A 7 -18.24 18.70 -13.99
CA ASN A 7 -18.85 18.41 -15.28
C ASN A 7 -19.35 16.96 -15.35
N GLY A 8 -20.58 16.77 -15.85
CA GLY A 8 -21.19 15.46 -16.05
C GLY A 8 -21.73 14.76 -14.79
N THR A 9 -21.60 15.36 -13.59
CA THR A 9 -22.11 14.76 -12.34
C THR A 9 -23.25 15.55 -11.69
N GLY A 10 -23.41 16.83 -12.04
CA GLY A 10 -24.37 17.74 -11.40
C GLY A 10 -23.98 18.17 -9.98
N LYS A 11 -22.80 17.78 -9.48
CA LYS A 11 -22.31 18.17 -8.15
C LYS A 11 -21.65 19.55 -8.19
N THR A 12 -21.84 20.30 -7.11
CA THR A 12 -21.29 21.64 -6.92
C THR A 12 -20.71 21.78 -5.53
N TYR A 13 -19.53 22.39 -5.45
CA TYR A 13 -18.83 22.67 -4.19
C TYR A 13 -18.58 24.18 -4.05
N PHE A 14 -18.54 24.66 -2.81
CA PHE A 14 -18.24 26.04 -2.50
C PHE A 14 -17.04 26.13 -1.57
N CYS A 15 -16.14 27.07 -1.83
CA CYS A 15 -14.93 27.27 -1.04
C CYS A 15 -14.64 28.76 -0.84
N ARG A 16 -13.61 29.09 -0.05
CA ARG A 16 -13.07 30.46 0.02
C ARG A 16 -12.17 30.71 -1.19
N ALA A 17 -12.14 31.96 -1.64
CA ALA A 17 -11.23 32.34 -2.72
C ALA A 17 -9.77 32.11 -2.28
N GLY A 18 -8.98 31.51 -3.16
CA GLY A 18 -7.59 31.11 -2.91
C GLY A 18 -7.42 29.72 -2.29
N GLU A 19 -8.49 28.96 -2.04
CA GLU A 19 -8.36 27.58 -1.59
C GLU A 19 -7.80 26.66 -2.68
N ASN A 20 -7.08 25.62 -2.26
CA ASN A 20 -6.47 24.65 -3.17
C ASN A 20 -7.54 23.73 -3.78
N LEU A 21 -7.58 23.63 -5.12
CA LEU A 21 -8.60 22.84 -5.82
C LEU A 21 -8.58 21.36 -5.41
N LEU A 22 -7.41 20.74 -5.25
CA LEU A 22 -7.34 19.34 -4.79
C LEU A 22 -7.99 19.19 -3.42
N LYS A 23 -7.73 20.11 -2.48
CA LYS A 23 -8.32 20.05 -1.13
C LYS A 23 -9.84 20.11 -1.19
N VAL A 24 -10.39 21.06 -1.96
CA VAL A 24 -11.85 21.21 -2.10
C VAL A 24 -12.50 19.97 -2.71
N LEU A 25 -11.87 19.39 -3.75
CA LEU A 25 -12.40 18.18 -4.40
C LEU A 25 -12.37 16.97 -3.45
N VAL A 26 -11.27 16.76 -2.74
CA VAL A 26 -11.12 15.64 -1.79
C VAL A 26 -12.06 15.78 -0.59
N GLU A 27 -12.20 16.99 -0.02
CA GLU A 27 -13.14 17.27 1.07
C GLU A 27 -14.60 17.14 0.61
N GLY A 28 -14.87 17.48 -0.65
CA GLY A 28 -16.15 17.25 -1.32
C GLY A 28 -16.48 15.78 -1.61
N GLY A 29 -15.55 14.87 -1.34
CA GLY A 29 -15.72 13.43 -1.57
C GLY A 29 -15.46 12.98 -3.02
N GLU A 30 -14.87 13.84 -3.86
CA GLU A 30 -14.46 13.43 -5.21
C GLU A 30 -13.17 12.61 -5.17
N TRP A 31 -13.13 11.58 -6.02
CA TRP A 31 -11.95 10.74 -6.14
C TRP A 31 -10.94 11.33 -7.11
N ILE A 32 -9.77 11.66 -6.60
CA ILE A 32 -8.62 12.14 -7.38
C ILE A 32 -7.36 11.50 -6.80
N ASP A 33 -6.56 10.86 -7.64
CA ASP A 33 -5.26 10.32 -7.26
C ASP A 33 -4.32 11.47 -6.87
N ASN A 34 -3.92 11.48 -5.61
CA ASN A 34 -3.06 12.51 -5.03
C ASN A 34 -1.84 11.91 -4.31
N ALA A 35 -1.22 10.86 -4.87
CA ALA A 35 -0.08 10.10 -4.30
C ALA A 35 0.98 10.92 -3.52
N CYS A 36 1.32 12.14 -3.95
CA CYS A 36 2.29 13.01 -3.27
C CYS A 36 1.70 13.93 -2.19
N ASN A 37 0.43 13.73 -1.82
CA ASN A 37 -0.35 14.59 -0.94
C ASN A 37 -0.25 16.08 -1.27
N GLY A 38 -0.50 16.42 -2.54
CA GLY A 38 -0.52 17.81 -2.99
C GLY A 38 0.83 18.52 -3.15
N LYS A 39 1.97 17.85 -2.89
CA LYS A 39 3.33 18.43 -3.03
C LYS A 39 3.76 18.73 -4.48
N GLY A 40 2.93 18.46 -5.49
CA GLY A 40 3.26 18.70 -6.90
C GLY A 40 4.35 17.80 -7.48
N SER A 41 4.68 16.68 -6.82
CA SER A 41 5.79 15.82 -7.25
C SER A 41 5.36 14.58 -8.06
N CYS A 42 4.12 14.09 -7.92
CA CYS A 42 3.67 12.86 -8.59
C CYS A 42 2.95 13.07 -9.94
N GLY A 43 2.30 14.23 -10.12
CA GLY A 43 1.55 14.55 -11.34
C GLY A 43 0.29 13.71 -11.56
N LYS A 44 -0.29 13.15 -10.50
CA LYS A 44 -1.45 12.24 -10.56
C LYS A 44 -2.80 12.93 -10.43
N CYS A 45 -2.88 14.10 -9.78
CA CYS A 45 -4.15 14.80 -9.54
C CYS A 45 -4.64 15.58 -10.77
N ARG A 46 -4.69 14.92 -11.92
CA ARG A 46 -5.00 15.56 -13.21
C ARG A 46 -6.49 15.83 -13.31
N VAL A 47 -6.81 17.08 -13.60
CA VAL A 47 -8.15 17.55 -13.90
C VAL A 47 -8.11 18.40 -15.15
N ARG A 48 -9.20 18.44 -15.90
CA ARG A 48 -9.34 19.39 -17.01
C ARG A 48 -10.20 20.56 -16.56
N ILE A 49 -9.68 21.77 -16.66
CA ILE A 49 -10.46 22.99 -16.40
C ILE A 49 -11.21 23.34 -17.68
N LEU A 50 -12.55 23.27 -17.64
CA LEU A 50 -13.41 23.57 -18.78
C LEU A 50 -13.74 25.07 -18.85
N SER A 51 -13.96 25.70 -17.70
CA SER A 51 -14.19 27.14 -17.57
C SER A 51 -13.69 27.66 -16.22
N GLY A 52 -13.38 28.95 -16.13
CA GLY A 52 -12.84 29.59 -14.93
C GLY A 52 -11.50 30.30 -15.17
N PRO A 53 -10.90 30.89 -14.13
CA PRO A 53 -9.67 31.68 -14.25
C PRO A 53 -8.47 30.82 -14.66
N GLN A 54 -7.79 31.23 -15.72
CA GLN A 54 -6.55 30.61 -16.18
C GLN A 54 -5.38 31.14 -15.34
N GLN A 55 -4.76 30.26 -14.56
CA GLN A 55 -3.56 30.57 -13.79
C GLN A 55 -2.30 30.24 -14.59
N GLU A 56 -1.18 30.88 -14.25
CA GLU A 56 0.11 30.46 -14.80
C GLU A 56 0.42 29.00 -14.45
N GLU A 57 1.11 28.32 -15.35
CA GLU A 57 1.53 26.93 -15.13
C GLU A 57 2.69 26.91 -14.13
N SER A 58 2.54 26.11 -13.08
CA SER A 58 3.64 25.87 -12.13
C SER A 58 4.79 25.10 -12.79
N ASP A 59 5.99 25.19 -12.20
CA ASP A 59 7.14 24.40 -12.65
C ASP A 59 6.88 22.88 -12.55
N SER A 60 6.11 22.48 -11.55
CA SER A 60 5.63 21.10 -11.38
C SER A 60 4.79 20.65 -12.58
N GLU A 61 3.84 21.48 -13.03
CA GLU A 61 3.01 21.20 -14.20
C GLU A 61 3.84 21.14 -15.48
N LYS A 62 4.74 22.11 -15.70
CA LYS A 62 5.64 22.13 -16.86
C LYS A 62 6.52 20.88 -16.92
N ARG A 63 6.89 20.32 -15.77
CA ARG A 63 7.74 19.13 -15.64
C ARG A 63 6.97 17.81 -15.82
N LEU A 64 5.73 17.73 -15.33
CA LEU A 64 4.98 16.47 -15.17
C LEU A 64 3.88 16.28 -16.22
N LEU A 65 3.42 17.36 -16.85
CA LEU A 65 2.43 17.35 -17.92
C LEU A 65 3.11 17.65 -19.26
N SER A 66 2.72 16.90 -20.29
CA SER A 66 3.14 17.15 -21.66
C SER A 66 2.60 18.50 -22.16
N LYS A 67 3.23 19.03 -23.21
CA LYS A 67 2.75 20.27 -23.86
C LYS A 67 1.31 20.12 -24.36
N GLN A 68 0.94 18.94 -24.87
CA GLN A 68 -0.41 18.68 -25.36
C GLN A 68 -1.42 18.63 -24.21
N GLU A 69 -1.12 17.92 -23.12
CA GLU A 69 -2.00 17.88 -21.93
C GLU A 69 -2.29 19.30 -21.42
N ARG A 70 -1.26 20.14 -21.32
CA ARG A 70 -1.42 21.54 -20.89
C ARG A 70 -2.24 22.38 -21.88
N ALA A 71 -2.02 22.19 -23.18
CA ALA A 71 -2.81 22.85 -24.22
C ALA A 71 -4.29 22.42 -24.18
N ASP A 72 -4.57 21.17 -23.80
CA ASP A 72 -5.92 20.61 -23.64
C ASP A 72 -6.59 21.02 -22.31
N GLY A 73 -6.04 22.01 -21.59
CA GLY A 73 -6.58 22.51 -20.33
C GLY A 73 -6.40 21.57 -19.14
N ILE A 74 -5.52 20.56 -19.25
CA ILE A 74 -5.22 19.66 -18.13
C ILE A 74 -4.26 20.35 -17.17
N ARG A 75 -4.62 20.36 -15.89
CA ARG A 75 -3.88 20.95 -14.77
C ARG A 75 -3.69 19.92 -13.67
N LEU A 76 -2.75 20.19 -12.77
CA LEU A 76 -2.63 19.43 -11.52
C LEU A 76 -3.50 20.12 -10.47
N ALA A 77 -4.56 19.46 -9.99
CA ALA A 77 -5.49 20.06 -9.02
C ALA A 77 -4.79 20.60 -7.77
N CYS A 78 -3.69 19.98 -7.35
CA CYS A 78 -2.89 20.47 -6.22
C CYS A 78 -2.10 21.76 -6.47
N MET A 79 -1.94 22.17 -7.73
CA MET A 79 -1.22 23.39 -8.15
C MET A 79 -2.20 24.48 -8.63
N VAL A 80 -3.50 24.32 -8.37
CA VAL A 80 -4.55 25.26 -8.81
C VAL A 80 -5.23 25.86 -7.57
N GLU A 81 -5.29 27.19 -7.52
CA GLU A 81 -6.05 27.93 -6.51
C GLU A 81 -7.43 28.32 -7.05
N VAL A 82 -8.48 28.22 -6.24
CA VAL A 82 -9.84 28.54 -6.66
C VAL A 82 -10.12 30.01 -6.39
N CYS A 83 -9.95 30.88 -7.38
CA CYS A 83 -10.11 32.34 -7.23
C CYS A 83 -11.49 32.87 -7.66
N ALA A 84 -12.18 32.14 -8.53
CA ALA A 84 -13.50 32.46 -9.05
C ALA A 84 -14.21 31.17 -9.49
N ASP A 85 -15.48 31.29 -9.90
CA ASP A 85 -16.27 30.15 -10.32
C ASP A 85 -15.56 29.38 -11.45
N MET A 86 -15.57 28.06 -11.36
CA MET A 86 -14.92 27.19 -12.33
C MET A 86 -15.67 25.89 -12.56
N GLU A 87 -15.50 25.35 -13.75
CA GLU A 87 -16.02 24.04 -14.12
C GLU A 87 -14.86 23.08 -14.40
N VAL A 88 -14.91 21.94 -13.73
CA VAL A 88 -13.83 20.96 -13.73
C VAL A 88 -14.36 19.61 -14.21
N LEU A 89 -13.62 19.00 -15.13
CA LEU A 89 -13.82 17.61 -15.54
C LEU A 89 -12.81 16.72 -14.81
N LEU A 90 -13.33 15.74 -14.06
CA LEU A 90 -12.52 14.69 -13.47
C LEU A 90 -12.13 13.69 -14.56
N LEU A 91 -10.83 13.51 -14.76
CA LEU A 91 -10.27 12.57 -15.76
C LEU A 91 -10.19 11.14 -15.22
N GLN A 92 -10.52 10.97 -13.95
CA GLN A 92 -10.30 9.79 -13.14
C GLN A 92 -11.64 9.32 -12.59
N LYS A 93 -11.84 7.99 -12.52
CA LYS A 93 -13.01 7.36 -11.92
C LYS A 93 -12.56 6.46 -10.79
N GLU A 94 -13.31 6.45 -9.69
CA GLU A 94 -13.06 5.53 -8.58
C GLU A 94 -13.31 4.09 -9.07
N GLU A 95 -12.27 3.26 -9.06
CA GLU A 95 -12.36 1.87 -9.51
C GLU A 95 -12.66 0.96 -8.32
N ARG A 96 -13.53 -0.05 -8.53
CA ARG A 96 -13.72 -1.12 -7.56
C ARG A 96 -12.43 -1.94 -7.49
N HIS A 97 -11.86 -2.06 -6.30
CA HIS A 97 -10.61 -2.76 -6.08
C HIS A 97 -10.87 -4.21 -5.67
N HIS A 98 -10.12 -5.14 -6.26
CA HIS A 98 -10.01 -6.50 -5.71
C HIS A 98 -9.15 -6.43 -4.45
N VAL A 99 -9.80 -6.59 -3.30
CA VAL A 99 -9.14 -6.64 -1.99
C VAL A 99 -8.91 -8.10 -1.63
N LEU A 100 -7.71 -8.40 -1.12
CA LEU A 100 -7.28 -9.72 -0.69
C LEU A 100 -7.87 -9.98 0.69
N THR A 101 -8.93 -10.78 0.70
CA THR A 101 -9.63 -11.22 1.91
C THR A 101 -9.16 -12.59 2.39
N GLU A 102 -8.57 -13.37 1.49
CA GLU A 102 -8.09 -14.72 1.77
C GLU A 102 -6.65 -14.71 2.28
N GLY A 103 -6.37 -15.61 3.23
CA GLY A 103 -5.05 -15.81 3.82
C GLY A 103 -4.86 -17.27 4.19
N TYR A 104 -3.61 -17.65 4.41
CA TYR A 104 -3.24 -18.98 4.87
C TYR A 104 -3.61 -19.17 6.35
N LEU A 105 -4.35 -20.23 6.67
CA LEU A 105 -4.59 -20.68 8.05
C LEU A 105 -3.67 -21.89 8.36
N PRO A 106 -2.93 -21.90 9.48
CA PRO A 106 -2.11 -23.05 9.86
C PRO A 106 -2.93 -24.33 10.05
N GLU A 107 -2.46 -25.46 9.52
CA GLU A 107 -3.17 -26.76 9.59
C GLU A 107 -3.40 -27.25 11.03
N ASN A 108 -2.54 -26.86 11.95
CA ASN A 108 -2.59 -27.20 13.37
C ASN A 108 -3.50 -26.26 14.19
N PHE A 109 -4.05 -25.21 13.58
CA PHE A 109 -4.93 -24.30 14.29
C PHE A 109 -6.26 -24.99 14.61
N THR A 110 -6.56 -25.12 15.90
CA THR A 110 -7.85 -25.60 16.39
C THR A 110 -8.53 -24.46 17.14
N PRO A 111 -9.66 -23.93 16.65
CA PRO A 111 -10.36 -22.88 17.36
C PRO A 111 -10.99 -23.41 18.65
N GLU A 112 -11.09 -22.57 19.68
CA GLU A 112 -11.57 -23.00 21.00
C GLU A 112 -13.10 -22.98 21.14
N HIS A 113 -13.83 -22.64 20.06
CA HIS A 113 -15.29 -22.70 19.84
C HIS A 113 -16.15 -22.82 21.11
N ARG A 114 -16.41 -21.70 21.80
CA ARG A 114 -17.16 -21.70 23.07
C ARG A 114 -18.17 -20.58 23.23
N LYS A 115 -18.29 -19.66 22.27
CA LYS A 115 -19.17 -18.49 22.39
C LYS A 115 -20.30 -18.59 21.37
N GLU A 116 -21.53 -18.33 21.81
CA GLU A 116 -22.67 -18.13 20.92
C GLU A 116 -22.61 -16.72 20.31
N GLY A 117 -23.23 -16.56 19.14
CA GLY A 117 -23.26 -15.29 18.41
C GLY A 117 -22.12 -15.14 17.40
N LEU A 118 -21.91 -13.90 16.97
CA LEU A 118 -21.00 -13.55 15.90
C LEU A 118 -19.79 -12.79 16.44
N GLY A 119 -18.70 -12.84 15.71
CA GLY A 119 -17.56 -11.96 15.89
C GLY A 119 -17.07 -11.41 14.56
N ALA A 120 -16.14 -10.48 14.60
CA ALA A 120 -15.51 -9.94 13.40
C ALA A 120 -13.99 -9.94 13.52
N ALA A 121 -13.32 -10.46 12.50
CA ALA A 121 -11.88 -10.34 12.33
C ALA A 121 -11.59 -9.21 11.33
N VAL A 122 -10.77 -8.26 11.74
CA VAL A 122 -10.62 -7.00 11.02
C VAL A 122 -9.15 -6.67 10.81
N ASP A 123 -8.82 -6.30 9.57
CA ASP A 123 -7.52 -5.80 9.17
C ASP A 123 -7.65 -4.32 8.74
N ILE A 124 -6.94 -3.43 9.44
CA ILE A 124 -6.92 -2.00 9.12
C ILE A 124 -5.56 -1.65 8.52
N GLY A 125 -5.50 -1.68 7.20
CA GLY A 125 -4.41 -1.13 6.42
C GLY A 125 -4.54 0.39 6.24
N THR A 126 -3.42 1.02 5.86
CA THR A 126 -3.41 2.45 5.52
C THR A 126 -4.31 2.74 4.32
N THR A 127 -4.32 1.84 3.32
CA THR A 127 -5.11 2.03 2.09
C THR A 127 -6.46 1.32 2.12
N THR A 128 -6.53 0.17 2.79
CA THR A 128 -7.68 -0.74 2.70
C THR A 128 -8.07 -1.23 4.09
N VAL A 129 -9.37 -1.42 4.31
CA VAL A 129 -9.93 -2.02 5.52
C VAL A 129 -10.71 -3.27 5.12
N VAL A 130 -10.47 -4.37 5.82
CA VAL A 130 -11.12 -5.67 5.58
C VAL A 130 -11.82 -6.13 6.84
N VAL A 131 -13.05 -6.61 6.70
CA VAL A 131 -13.85 -7.21 7.76
C VAL A 131 -14.28 -8.60 7.30
N SER A 132 -13.98 -9.61 8.13
CA SER A 132 -14.60 -10.93 8.04
C SER A 132 -15.55 -11.12 9.21
N LEU A 133 -16.80 -11.44 8.91
CA LEU A 133 -17.82 -11.79 9.89
C LEU A 133 -17.75 -13.29 10.14
N VAL A 134 -17.66 -13.68 11.41
CA VAL A 134 -17.34 -15.04 11.83
C VAL A 134 -18.40 -15.53 12.80
N ASN A 135 -18.87 -16.76 12.60
CA ASN A 135 -19.69 -17.44 13.59
C ASN A 135 -18.80 -17.99 14.70
N LEU A 136 -18.95 -17.50 15.94
CA LEU A 136 -18.05 -17.85 17.05
C LEU A 136 -18.21 -19.32 17.51
N LYS A 137 -19.33 -19.96 17.16
CA LYS A 137 -19.64 -21.33 17.55
C LYS A 137 -18.89 -22.37 16.72
N ASN A 138 -18.74 -22.14 15.43
CA ASN A 138 -18.12 -23.08 14.49
C ASN A 138 -16.92 -22.49 13.73
N GLY A 139 -16.60 -21.20 13.95
CA GLY A 139 -15.50 -20.47 13.31
C GLY A 139 -15.69 -20.19 11.83
N GLU A 140 -16.86 -20.45 11.28
CA GLU A 140 -17.15 -20.23 9.87
C GLU A 140 -17.12 -18.73 9.55
N GLU A 141 -16.33 -18.34 8.54
CA GLU A 141 -16.38 -17.00 7.95
C GLU A 141 -17.66 -16.90 7.09
N ILE A 142 -18.69 -16.23 7.60
CA ILE A 142 -20.03 -16.18 6.98
C ILE A 142 -20.21 -15.04 5.99
N ALA A 143 -19.42 -13.97 6.09
CA ALA A 143 -19.41 -12.88 5.12
C ALA A 143 -18.09 -12.10 5.20
N ASN A 144 -17.70 -11.48 4.08
CA ASN A 144 -16.57 -10.56 4.02
C ASN A 144 -17.03 -9.23 3.42
N ALA A 145 -16.47 -8.13 3.94
CA ALA A 145 -16.66 -6.79 3.39
C ALA A 145 -15.31 -6.06 3.38
N SER A 146 -15.10 -5.17 2.41
CA SER A 146 -13.88 -4.37 2.36
C SER A 146 -14.11 -3.03 1.68
N MET A 147 -13.28 -2.05 2.04
CA MET A 147 -13.32 -0.74 1.41
C MET A 147 -11.94 -0.08 1.42
N ILE A 148 -11.80 0.97 0.62
CA ILE A 148 -10.68 1.88 0.77
C ILE A 148 -10.83 2.66 2.08
N ASN A 149 -9.76 2.73 2.86
CA ASN A 149 -9.74 3.44 4.13
C ASN A 149 -10.12 4.91 3.93
N ALA A 150 -11.25 5.32 4.50
CA ALA A 150 -11.81 6.66 4.32
C ALA A 150 -10.94 7.75 4.93
N GLN A 151 -9.97 7.42 5.80
CA GLN A 151 -8.96 8.36 6.29
C GLN A 151 -8.06 8.88 5.15
N LYS A 152 -8.13 8.32 3.93
CA LYS A 152 -7.48 8.84 2.72
C LYS A 152 -7.71 10.35 2.51
N LYS A 153 -8.87 10.88 2.94
CA LYS A 153 -9.18 12.32 2.84
C LYS A 153 -8.27 13.22 3.67
N TYR A 154 -7.63 12.68 4.71
CA TYR A 154 -6.70 13.39 5.58
C TYR A 154 -5.23 13.06 5.28
N GLY A 155 -4.99 12.05 4.45
CA GLY A 155 -3.65 11.64 4.05
C GLY A 155 -3.64 10.25 3.45
N LEU A 156 -2.83 10.08 2.41
CA LEU A 156 -2.67 8.80 1.73
C LEU A 156 -1.73 7.83 2.45
N ASP A 157 -0.79 8.35 3.23
CA ASP A 157 0.15 7.57 4.01
C ASP A 157 0.07 7.92 5.50
N VAL A 158 0.76 7.10 6.29
CA VAL A 158 0.76 7.16 7.74
C VAL A 158 1.32 8.49 8.28
N LEU A 159 2.43 8.96 7.71
CA LEU A 159 3.10 10.20 8.15
C LEU A 159 2.27 11.44 7.84
N THR A 160 1.55 11.43 6.73
CA THR A 160 0.66 12.52 6.34
C THR A 160 -0.52 12.61 7.30
N ARG A 161 -1.10 11.48 7.70
CA ARG A 161 -2.17 11.46 8.71
C ARG A 161 -1.67 11.92 10.07
N ILE A 162 -0.45 11.56 10.47
CA ILE A 162 0.19 12.11 11.67
C ILE A 162 0.41 13.63 11.54
N THR A 163 0.80 14.09 10.36
CA THR A 163 0.96 15.53 10.08
C THR A 163 -0.38 16.26 10.22
N TYR A 164 -1.48 15.64 9.80
CA TYR A 164 -2.83 16.18 10.01
C TYR A 164 -3.17 16.36 11.49
N GLU A 165 -2.77 15.43 12.37
CA GLU A 165 -2.90 15.60 13.83
C GLU A 165 -2.04 16.74 14.37
N TYR A 166 -0.83 16.95 13.83
CA TYR A 166 0.00 18.10 14.18
C TYR A 166 -0.67 19.43 13.81
N GLU A 167 -1.26 19.50 12.61
CA GLU A 167 -1.88 20.72 12.09
C GLU A 167 -3.23 21.05 12.75
N ASN A 168 -3.98 20.03 13.17
CA ASN A 168 -5.36 20.19 13.64
C ASN A 168 -5.56 19.85 15.13
N GLY A 169 -4.50 19.43 15.83
CA GLY A 169 -4.54 19.11 17.25
C GLY A 169 -5.56 18.02 17.60
N GLU A 170 -6.27 18.21 18.72
CA GLU A 170 -7.29 17.26 19.21
C GLU A 170 -8.44 17.05 18.22
N ALA A 171 -8.80 18.08 17.44
CA ALA A 171 -9.81 17.95 16.40
C ALA A 171 -9.38 16.97 15.31
N GLY A 172 -8.09 17.02 14.92
CA GLY A 172 -7.53 16.11 13.93
C GLY A 172 -7.57 14.65 14.39
N ILE A 173 -7.17 14.39 15.63
CA ILE A 173 -7.23 13.06 16.26
C ILE A 173 -8.67 12.52 16.22
N LYS A 174 -9.63 13.34 16.69
CA LYS A 174 -11.04 12.96 16.71
C LYS A 174 -11.60 12.68 15.30
N GLN A 175 -11.28 13.52 14.32
CA GLN A 175 -11.76 13.36 12.93
C GLN A 175 -11.23 12.07 12.28
N LEU A 176 -9.95 11.75 12.50
CA LEU A 176 -9.35 10.50 12.03
C LEU A 176 -10.01 9.29 12.68
N GLN A 177 -10.27 9.35 13.98
CA GLN A 177 -10.95 8.30 14.76
C GLN A 177 -12.39 8.08 14.28
N GLU A 178 -13.19 9.15 14.22
CA GLU A 178 -14.59 9.09 13.79
C GLU A 178 -14.71 8.53 12.38
N THR A 179 -13.76 8.87 11.50
CA THR A 179 -13.75 8.40 10.12
C THR A 179 -13.48 6.90 10.02
N ILE A 180 -12.50 6.37 10.75
CA ILE A 180 -12.24 4.91 10.71
C ILE A 180 -13.35 4.13 11.41
N VAL A 181 -13.88 4.62 12.52
CA VAL A 181 -15.02 3.99 13.21
C VAL A 181 -16.28 4.00 12.35
N SER A 182 -16.58 5.09 11.64
CA SER A 182 -17.69 5.13 10.68
C SER A 182 -17.48 4.11 9.56
N SER A 183 -16.26 4.00 9.03
CA SER A 183 -15.93 3.02 7.97
C SER A 183 -16.15 1.59 8.45
N LEU A 184 -15.68 1.25 9.66
CA LEU A 184 -15.92 -0.06 10.27
C LEU A 184 -17.41 -0.31 10.52
N ASN A 185 -18.14 0.72 10.97
CA ASN A 185 -19.59 0.61 11.12
C ASN A 185 -20.28 0.31 9.79
N ASP A 186 -19.87 0.92 8.69
CA ASP A 186 -20.46 0.65 7.38
C ASP A 186 -20.16 -0.79 6.93
N LEU A 187 -18.89 -1.21 7.02
CA LEU A 187 -18.45 -2.57 6.66
C LEU A 187 -19.13 -3.67 7.49
N LEU A 188 -19.24 -3.49 8.81
CA LEU A 188 -19.95 -4.45 9.66
C LEU A 188 -21.43 -4.55 9.27
N GLY A 189 -22.03 -3.45 8.81
CA GLY A 189 -23.41 -3.43 8.32
C GLY A 189 -23.59 -4.15 7.02
N GLU A 190 -22.70 -3.89 6.07
CA GLU A 190 -22.66 -4.57 4.79
C GLU A 190 -22.49 -6.08 4.98
N ALA A 191 -21.52 -6.50 5.78
CA ALA A 191 -21.28 -7.92 6.08
C ALA A 191 -22.49 -8.58 6.77
N CYS A 192 -23.10 -7.93 7.77
CA CYS A 192 -24.31 -8.46 8.42
C CYS A 192 -25.49 -8.57 7.44
N THR A 193 -25.68 -7.56 6.59
CA THR A 193 -26.76 -7.54 5.59
C THR A 193 -26.57 -8.65 4.57
N ALA A 194 -25.34 -8.85 4.08
CA ALA A 194 -24.99 -9.91 3.15
C ALA A 194 -25.20 -11.31 3.74
N ALA A 195 -24.90 -11.50 5.03
CA ALA A 195 -25.13 -12.76 5.74
C ALA A 195 -26.58 -12.95 6.25
N GLY A 196 -27.43 -11.93 6.17
CA GLY A 196 -28.81 -12.00 6.69
C GLY A 196 -28.90 -12.08 8.22
N VAL A 197 -27.92 -11.51 8.94
CA VAL A 197 -27.80 -11.57 10.40
C VAL A 197 -27.91 -10.19 11.04
N LEU A 198 -28.11 -10.13 12.35
CA LEU A 198 -28.26 -8.87 13.07
C LEU A 198 -26.93 -8.41 13.65
N ARG A 199 -26.63 -7.12 13.48
CA ARG A 199 -25.43 -6.49 14.07
C ARG A 199 -25.36 -6.63 15.59
N SER A 200 -26.51 -6.72 16.27
CA SER A 200 -26.60 -6.96 17.71
C SER A 200 -26.10 -8.34 18.15
N GLU A 201 -25.90 -9.27 17.22
CA GLU A 201 -25.35 -10.60 17.47
C GLU A 201 -23.82 -10.60 17.52
N ILE A 202 -23.17 -9.51 17.07
CA ILE A 202 -21.72 -9.35 17.17
C ILE A 202 -21.34 -9.13 18.62
N ARG A 203 -20.62 -10.09 19.22
CA ARG A 203 -20.16 -10.06 20.61
C ARG A 203 -18.71 -9.62 20.75
N GLU A 204 -17.91 -9.81 19.71
CA GLU A 204 -16.48 -9.59 19.80
C GLU A 204 -15.89 -9.20 18.45
N ILE A 205 -14.96 -8.25 18.47
CA ILE A 205 -14.23 -7.81 17.29
C ILE A 205 -12.74 -7.91 17.60
N ALA A 206 -11.96 -8.57 16.75
CA ALA A 206 -10.51 -8.61 16.83
C ALA A 206 -9.88 -7.78 15.70
N ILE A 207 -8.95 -6.88 16.02
CA ILE A 207 -8.31 -5.98 15.05
C ILE A 207 -6.80 -6.21 15.00
N ALA A 208 -6.31 -6.44 13.78
CA ALA A 208 -4.91 -6.30 13.40
C ALA A 208 -4.74 -5.03 12.53
N ALA A 209 -3.69 -4.26 12.77
CA ALA A 209 -3.44 -2.99 12.09
C ALA A 209 -1.99 -2.55 12.31
N ASN A 210 -1.47 -1.70 11.43
CA ASN A 210 -0.22 -1.01 11.75
C ASN A 210 -0.39 -0.08 12.97
N CYS A 211 0.72 0.24 13.63
CA CYS A 211 0.75 0.98 14.89
C CYS A 211 -0.08 2.27 14.85
N THR A 212 0.11 3.10 13.82
CA THR A 212 -0.59 4.38 13.70
C THR A 212 -2.09 4.20 13.46
N MET A 213 -2.49 3.23 12.62
CA MET A 213 -3.91 2.94 12.41
C MET A 213 -4.60 2.51 13.70
N MET A 214 -3.89 1.73 14.54
CA MET A 214 -4.41 1.34 15.86
C MET A 214 -4.59 2.53 16.80
N HIS A 215 -3.62 3.46 16.83
CA HIS A 215 -3.72 4.67 17.65
C HIS A 215 -4.90 5.55 17.20
N MET A 216 -5.03 5.78 15.89
CA MET A 216 -6.13 6.55 15.32
C MET A 216 -7.50 5.92 15.60
N LEU A 217 -7.62 4.58 15.50
CA LEU A 217 -8.86 3.88 15.83
C LEU A 217 -9.30 4.11 17.28
N LEU A 218 -8.36 4.06 18.22
CA LEU A 218 -8.62 4.24 19.64
C LEU A 218 -8.69 5.72 20.06
N GLY A 219 -8.53 6.65 19.13
CA GLY A 219 -8.49 8.09 19.41
C GLY A 219 -7.29 8.51 20.26
N VAL A 220 -6.20 7.73 20.21
CA VAL A 220 -4.95 7.98 20.91
C VAL A 220 -4.04 8.80 20.00
N ASP A 221 -3.38 9.81 20.58
CA ASP A 221 -2.43 10.69 19.89
C ASP A 221 -1.29 9.89 19.22
N ALA A 222 -1.20 9.99 17.89
CA ALA A 222 -0.19 9.29 17.10
C ALA A 222 1.04 10.17 16.77
N ARG A 223 1.07 11.44 17.20
CA ARG A 223 2.14 12.40 16.87
C ARG A 223 3.53 11.93 17.27
N SER A 224 3.65 11.25 18.41
CA SER A 224 4.93 10.72 18.90
C SER A 224 5.52 9.62 18.01
N ILE A 225 4.71 8.95 17.19
CA ILE A 225 5.17 7.93 16.23
C ILE A 225 5.87 8.61 15.04
N GLY A 226 5.47 9.82 14.67
CA GLY A 226 6.05 10.57 13.54
C GLY A 226 7.35 11.33 13.88
N LYS A 227 7.76 11.36 15.15
CA LYS A 227 8.92 12.14 15.60
C LYS A 227 9.89 11.26 16.39
N SER A 228 11.17 11.30 16.04
CA SER A 228 12.24 10.61 16.78
C SER A 228 12.12 10.89 18.29
N PRO A 229 12.13 9.86 19.16
CA PRO A 229 12.52 8.46 18.90
C PRO A 229 11.39 7.52 18.43
N PHE A 230 10.35 8.03 17.75
CA PHE A 230 9.29 7.28 17.07
C PHE A 230 8.51 6.35 17.99
N ARG A 231 8.25 6.81 19.22
CA ARG A 231 7.68 5.98 20.27
C ARG A 231 6.16 6.02 20.22
N PRO A 232 5.48 4.86 20.10
CA PRO A 232 4.05 4.80 20.29
C PRO A 232 3.65 5.03 21.75
N VAL A 233 2.39 5.39 21.97
CA VAL A 233 1.82 5.57 23.31
C VAL A 233 1.64 4.22 24.00
N PHE A 234 1.30 3.18 23.24
CA PHE A 234 1.17 1.81 23.73
C PHE A 234 1.67 0.80 22.68
N THR A 235 2.05 -0.38 23.17
CA THR A 235 2.43 -1.53 22.31
C THR A 235 1.74 -2.82 22.75
N GLU A 236 1.29 -2.89 23.99
CA GLU A 236 0.49 -3.97 24.52
C GLU A 236 -0.89 -4.08 23.84
N ALA A 237 -1.47 -5.28 23.89
CA ALA A 237 -2.84 -5.50 23.44
C ALA A 237 -3.81 -4.62 24.26
N LYS A 238 -4.88 -4.16 23.62
CA LYS A 238 -5.94 -3.37 24.26
C LYS A 238 -7.27 -4.07 24.12
N THR A 239 -8.05 -4.04 25.19
CA THR A 239 -9.46 -4.44 25.14
C THR A 239 -10.31 -3.28 25.62
N VAL A 240 -11.26 -2.86 24.80
CA VAL A 240 -12.21 -1.78 25.10
C VAL A 240 -13.62 -2.24 24.73
N LEU A 241 -14.64 -1.56 25.22
CA LEU A 241 -16.01 -1.81 24.75
C LEU A 241 -16.20 -1.15 23.38
N CYS A 242 -16.89 -1.83 22.46
CA CYS A 242 -17.22 -1.25 21.15
C CYS A 242 -17.92 0.11 21.29
N SER A 243 -18.80 0.24 22.28
CA SER A 243 -19.55 1.47 22.55
C SER A 243 -18.68 2.66 22.99
N GLU A 244 -17.52 2.41 23.61
CA GLU A 244 -16.62 3.49 24.10
C GLU A 244 -16.00 4.29 22.95
N ILE A 245 -15.78 3.64 21.80
CA ILE A 245 -15.20 4.28 20.62
C ILE A 245 -16.24 4.56 19.51
N GLY A 246 -17.51 4.21 19.74
CA GLY A 246 -18.60 4.44 18.78
C GLY A 246 -18.80 3.31 17.74
N LEU A 247 -18.22 2.13 17.95
CA LEU A 247 -18.55 0.95 17.14
C LEU A 247 -19.92 0.40 17.54
N LYS A 248 -20.75 0.18 16.52
CA LYS A 248 -22.09 -0.39 16.64
C LYS A 248 -21.98 -1.91 16.52
N ALA A 249 -22.16 -2.60 17.63
CA ALA A 249 -22.19 -4.05 17.76
C ALA A 249 -23.25 -4.45 18.81
N GLY A 250 -23.27 -5.70 19.26
CA GLY A 250 -24.11 -6.13 20.37
C GLY A 250 -23.83 -5.40 21.68
N GLU A 251 -24.81 -5.38 22.58
CA GLU A 251 -24.63 -4.83 23.92
C GLU A 251 -23.49 -5.57 24.65
N GLY A 252 -22.58 -4.81 25.25
CA GLY A 252 -21.40 -5.34 25.93
C GLY A 252 -20.34 -5.93 25.01
N ALA A 253 -20.45 -5.75 23.69
CA ALA A 253 -19.46 -6.27 22.75
C ALA A 253 -18.07 -5.67 22.99
N SER A 254 -17.05 -6.53 22.98
CA SER A 254 -15.66 -6.15 23.20
C SER A 254 -14.91 -5.98 21.88
N LEU A 255 -14.05 -4.97 21.83
CA LEU A 255 -13.04 -4.81 20.82
C LEU A 255 -11.67 -5.21 21.40
N TYR A 256 -11.05 -6.23 20.83
CA TYR A 256 -9.70 -6.67 21.11
C TYR A 256 -8.75 -6.20 20.02
N CYS A 257 -7.78 -5.38 20.40
CA CYS A 257 -6.73 -4.86 19.53
C CYS A 257 -5.44 -5.66 19.78
N LEU A 258 -4.91 -6.27 18.74
CA LEU A 258 -3.68 -7.05 18.82
C LEU A 258 -2.48 -6.18 19.25
N PRO A 259 -1.47 -6.78 19.89
CA PRO A 259 -0.26 -6.11 20.35
C PRO A 259 0.66 -5.75 19.17
N GLN A 260 1.56 -4.80 19.42
CA GLN A 260 2.50 -4.21 18.47
C GLN A 260 3.93 -4.36 19.02
N VAL A 261 4.94 -4.14 18.18
CA VAL A 261 6.35 -4.19 18.61
C VAL A 261 6.95 -2.78 18.72
N SER A 262 6.66 -1.91 17.75
CA SER A 262 7.19 -0.55 17.69
C SER A 262 6.28 0.38 16.88
N GLY A 263 6.67 1.65 16.74
CA GLY A 263 5.99 2.59 15.84
C GLY A 263 5.94 2.16 14.37
N TYR A 264 6.83 1.26 13.97
CA TYR A 264 6.99 0.79 12.58
C TYR A 264 6.66 -0.69 12.37
N ILE A 265 6.51 -1.46 13.44
CA ILE A 265 6.11 -2.87 13.40
C ILE A 265 4.84 -3.00 14.23
N GLY A 266 3.71 -2.97 13.52
CA GLY A 266 2.37 -3.01 14.10
C GLY A 266 1.84 -4.42 14.35
N ALA A 267 0.57 -4.46 14.71
CA ALA A 267 -0.14 -5.67 15.07
C ALA A 267 -0.47 -6.55 13.85
N ASP A 268 -0.57 -5.94 12.67
CA ASP A 268 -0.61 -6.60 11.36
C ASP A 268 0.60 -7.52 11.13
N ILE A 269 1.80 -7.04 11.45
CA ILE A 269 3.03 -7.83 11.29
C ILE A 269 3.19 -8.88 12.38
N VAL A 270 2.78 -8.58 13.62
CA VAL A 270 2.74 -9.59 14.70
C VAL A 270 1.78 -10.71 14.34
N ALA A 271 0.58 -10.36 13.84
CA ALA A 271 -0.39 -11.32 13.32
C ALA A 271 0.22 -12.19 12.21
N GLY A 272 0.89 -11.57 11.24
CA GLY A 272 1.57 -12.30 10.16
C GLY A 272 2.66 -13.25 10.64
N ALA A 273 3.51 -12.79 11.57
CA ALA A 273 4.55 -13.63 12.17
C ALA A 273 3.97 -14.83 12.95
N TYR A 274 2.84 -14.64 13.63
CA TYR A 274 2.15 -15.71 14.34
C TYR A 274 1.53 -16.73 13.39
N VAL A 275 0.81 -16.26 12.36
CA VAL A 275 0.21 -17.10 11.31
C VAL A 275 1.28 -17.93 10.59
N CYS A 276 2.47 -17.37 10.42
CA CYS A 276 3.59 -18.04 9.78
C CYS A 276 4.41 -18.93 10.73
N GLU A 277 4.00 -19.04 12.01
CA GLU A 277 4.66 -19.83 13.05
C GLU A 277 6.16 -19.55 13.19
N LEU A 278 6.55 -18.27 12.99
CA LEU A 278 7.96 -17.88 12.89
C LEU A 278 8.74 -18.11 14.19
N ASP A 279 8.10 -18.09 15.36
CA ASP A 279 8.77 -18.37 16.63
C ASP A 279 8.83 -19.87 17.00
N LYS A 280 8.20 -20.73 16.19
CA LYS A 280 8.12 -22.19 16.39
C LYS A 280 8.98 -22.98 15.39
N THR A 281 9.36 -22.38 14.26
CA THR A 281 10.18 -23.02 13.23
C THR A 281 11.64 -23.22 13.67
N ASP A 282 12.25 -24.33 13.23
CA ASP A 282 13.68 -24.62 13.37
C ASP A 282 14.51 -24.22 12.13
N GLN A 283 13.85 -23.61 11.14
CA GLN A 283 14.43 -23.13 9.89
C GLN A 283 14.79 -21.62 9.95
N ASN A 284 15.60 -21.18 9.00
CA ASN A 284 15.83 -19.77 8.72
C ASN A 284 14.77 -19.26 7.74
N VAL A 285 13.75 -18.60 8.25
CA VAL A 285 12.59 -18.13 7.47
C VAL A 285 12.56 -16.61 7.47
N LEU A 286 12.39 -15.99 6.31
CA LEU A 286 12.18 -14.56 6.19
C LEU A 286 10.74 -14.28 5.76
N PHE A 287 9.97 -13.61 6.60
CA PHE A 287 8.67 -13.07 6.26
C PHE A 287 8.81 -11.62 5.81
N ILE A 288 8.14 -11.27 4.72
CA ILE A 288 8.07 -9.90 4.21
C ILE A 288 6.63 -9.53 3.85
N ASP A 289 6.13 -8.45 4.43
CA ASP A 289 4.92 -7.78 3.95
C ASP A 289 5.33 -6.67 2.97
N ILE A 290 4.86 -6.79 1.72
CA ILE A 290 5.17 -5.81 0.67
C ILE A 290 3.96 -4.90 0.49
N GLY A 291 4.09 -3.67 0.99
CA GLY A 291 3.16 -2.57 0.75
C GLY A 291 3.88 -1.24 0.54
N THR A 292 3.25 -0.15 0.98
CA THR A 292 3.88 1.19 0.99
C THR A 292 5.15 1.19 1.84
N ASN A 293 5.14 0.40 2.91
CA ASN A 293 6.31 0.01 3.68
C ASN A 293 6.70 -1.43 3.29
N GLY A 294 7.97 -1.77 3.50
CA GLY A 294 8.42 -3.15 3.52
C GLY A 294 8.75 -3.56 4.94
N GLU A 295 7.80 -4.18 5.63
CA GLU A 295 8.02 -4.78 6.95
C GLU A 295 8.59 -6.19 6.79
N ILE A 296 9.72 -6.45 7.45
CA ILE A 296 10.45 -7.71 7.31
C ILE A 296 10.66 -8.31 8.70
N VAL A 297 10.38 -9.60 8.84
CA VAL A 297 10.64 -10.41 10.03
C VAL A 297 11.51 -11.60 9.64
N LEU A 298 12.72 -11.65 10.15
CA LEU A 298 13.62 -12.79 10.05
C LEU A 298 13.45 -13.68 11.29
N SER A 299 13.09 -14.94 11.06
CA SER A 299 13.24 -16.01 12.03
C SER A 299 14.55 -16.75 11.78
N LYS A 300 15.44 -16.71 12.77
CA LYS A 300 16.60 -17.60 12.83
C LYS A 300 16.27 -18.72 13.81
N LYS A 301 15.65 -19.79 13.32
CA LYS A 301 15.28 -20.96 14.12
C LYS A 301 14.45 -20.59 15.36
N GLY A 302 13.44 -19.73 15.16
CA GLY A 302 12.55 -19.24 16.22
C GLY A 302 12.98 -17.93 16.87
N GLU A 303 14.23 -17.48 16.70
CA GLU A 303 14.66 -16.15 17.14
C GLU A 303 14.24 -15.07 16.14
N LEU A 304 13.46 -14.08 16.61
CA LEU A 304 12.87 -13.07 15.73
C LEU A 304 13.64 -11.75 15.75
N LEU A 305 14.00 -11.28 14.56
CA LEU A 305 14.52 -9.95 14.29
C LEU A 305 13.62 -9.29 13.24
N CYS A 306 13.24 -8.03 13.44
CA CYS A 306 12.39 -7.34 12.49
C CYS A 306 12.86 -5.92 12.19
N CYS A 307 12.53 -5.43 11.00
CA CYS A 307 12.76 -4.05 10.60
C CYS A 307 11.65 -3.58 9.66
N SER A 308 11.52 -2.28 9.49
CA SER A 308 10.65 -1.68 8.48
C SER A 308 11.48 -0.83 7.53
N CYS A 309 11.14 -0.83 6.25
CA CYS A 309 11.78 0.00 5.24
C CYS A 309 10.77 0.84 4.47
N ALA A 310 11.13 2.09 4.15
CA ALA A 310 10.31 2.99 3.34
C ALA A 310 10.44 2.63 1.85
N ALA A 311 9.70 1.61 1.40
CA ALA A 311 9.68 1.19 -0.01
C ALA A 311 9.00 2.24 -0.90
N GLY A 312 7.97 2.91 -0.39
CA GLY A 312 7.13 3.82 -1.16
C GLY A 312 6.19 3.07 -2.11
N PRO A 313 5.23 3.78 -2.71
CA PRO A 313 4.07 3.13 -3.33
C PRO A 313 4.30 2.74 -4.80
N ALA A 314 5.56 2.67 -5.26
CA ALA A 314 5.91 2.38 -6.65
C ALA A 314 5.41 1.01 -7.10
N LEU A 315 5.50 0.02 -6.20
CA LEU A 315 5.02 -1.35 -6.43
C LEU A 315 3.48 -1.46 -6.38
N GLU A 316 2.79 -0.40 -5.98
CA GLU A 316 1.32 -0.29 -6.01
C GLU A 316 0.82 0.35 -7.33
N GLY A 317 1.74 0.68 -8.25
CA GLY A 317 1.44 1.45 -9.47
C GLY A 317 1.34 2.96 -9.25
N MET A 318 1.57 3.44 -8.02
CA MET A 318 1.56 4.87 -7.70
C MET A 318 2.94 5.49 -7.99
N ASN A 319 2.99 6.81 -8.22
CA ASN A 319 4.22 7.52 -8.64
C ASN A 319 4.88 7.01 -9.93
N ILE A 320 4.23 6.11 -10.66
CA ILE A 320 4.62 5.66 -12.00
C ILE A 320 3.76 6.39 -13.03
N ARG A 321 4.33 7.00 -14.08
CA ARG A 321 3.63 7.88 -15.05
C ARG A 321 2.35 7.25 -15.62
N SER A 322 2.47 6.06 -16.19
CA SER A 322 1.34 5.25 -16.68
C SER A 322 0.88 4.21 -15.66
N GLY A 323 1.28 4.35 -14.40
CA GLY A 323 0.93 3.41 -13.35
C GLY A 323 -0.50 3.56 -12.84
N MET A 324 -1.10 2.43 -12.48
CA MET A 324 -2.42 2.31 -11.87
C MET A 324 -2.43 1.11 -10.92
N ARG A 325 -3.48 0.97 -10.10
CA ARG A 325 -3.66 -0.21 -9.26
C ARG A 325 -3.94 -1.46 -10.11
N ALA A 326 -3.79 -2.63 -9.51
CA ALA A 326 -4.21 -3.89 -10.12
C ALA A 326 -5.74 -3.92 -10.23
N SER A 327 -6.25 -3.68 -11.43
CA SER A 327 -7.66 -3.71 -11.80
C SER A 327 -7.79 -4.04 -13.29
N GLU A 328 -9.01 -4.28 -13.77
CA GLU A 328 -9.25 -4.65 -15.16
C GLU A 328 -8.63 -3.65 -16.16
N GLY A 329 -7.93 -4.19 -17.17
CA GLY A 329 -7.18 -3.43 -18.16
C GLY A 329 -5.80 -2.91 -17.68
N ALA A 330 -5.39 -3.18 -16.44
CA ALA A 330 -4.01 -2.93 -16.01
C ALA A 330 -3.07 -3.98 -16.61
N VAL A 331 -1.96 -3.54 -17.19
CA VAL A 331 -0.89 -4.41 -17.68
C VAL A 331 -0.23 -5.09 -16.49
N GLU A 332 -0.21 -6.42 -16.48
CA GLU A 332 0.39 -7.27 -15.44
C GLU A 332 1.62 -8.04 -15.91
N GLU A 333 1.77 -8.25 -17.23
CA GLU A 333 2.90 -8.95 -17.81
C GLU A 333 3.27 -8.32 -19.17
N VAL A 334 4.57 -8.28 -19.46
CA VAL A 334 5.15 -7.73 -20.69
C VAL A 334 6.24 -8.66 -21.20
N ILE A 335 6.18 -8.94 -22.49
CA ILE A 335 7.22 -9.69 -23.20
C ILE A 335 7.71 -8.85 -24.37
N LEU A 336 9.02 -8.62 -24.43
CA LEU A 336 9.65 -7.86 -25.50
C LEU A 336 10.42 -8.79 -26.44
N SER A 337 10.23 -8.61 -27.74
CA SER A 337 10.93 -9.36 -28.78
C SER A 337 11.13 -8.53 -30.05
N GLU A 338 11.94 -9.03 -30.98
CA GLU A 338 12.11 -8.41 -32.31
C GLU A 338 10.78 -8.33 -33.09
N LYS A 339 9.83 -9.22 -32.80
CA LYS A 339 8.50 -9.26 -33.43
C LYS A 339 7.55 -8.20 -32.88
N GLY A 340 7.88 -7.57 -31.74
CA GLY A 340 7.07 -6.55 -31.10
C GLY A 340 6.92 -6.74 -29.59
N ILE A 341 5.94 -6.01 -29.05
CA ILE A 341 5.60 -5.97 -27.63
C ILE A 341 4.32 -6.78 -27.43
N CYS A 342 4.36 -7.75 -26.52
CA CYS A 342 3.16 -8.47 -26.08
C CYS A 342 2.82 -8.02 -24.66
N LEU A 343 1.58 -7.58 -24.46
CA LEU A 343 1.04 -7.13 -23.18
C LEU A 343 -0.05 -8.10 -22.74
N LYS A 344 0.00 -8.51 -21.47
CA LYS A 344 -1.12 -9.19 -20.81
C LYS A 344 -1.75 -8.24 -19.81
N THR A 345 -3.07 -8.21 -19.78
CA THR A 345 -3.83 -7.35 -18.87
C THR A 345 -4.73 -8.16 -17.96
N ILE A 346 -5.01 -7.62 -16.79
CA ILE A 346 -6.01 -8.19 -15.88
C ILE A 346 -7.39 -8.13 -16.58
N GLY A 347 -8.06 -9.28 -16.65
CA GLY A 347 -9.36 -9.42 -17.32
C GLY A 347 -9.32 -9.42 -18.84
N ASP A 348 -8.13 -9.52 -19.45
CA ASP A 348 -7.93 -9.55 -20.91
C ASP A 348 -8.60 -8.37 -21.66
N LEU A 349 -8.68 -7.21 -21.01
CA LEU A 349 -9.23 -5.97 -21.57
C LEU A 349 -8.15 -5.09 -22.21
N SER A 350 -8.57 -4.09 -23.00
CA SER A 350 -7.67 -3.09 -23.57
C SER A 350 -6.79 -2.43 -22.50
N PRO A 351 -5.46 -2.32 -22.69
CA PRO A 351 -4.56 -1.71 -21.73
C PRO A 351 -4.91 -0.25 -21.42
N ARG A 352 -4.97 0.11 -20.13
CA ARG A 352 -5.21 1.48 -19.67
C ARG A 352 -4.08 2.06 -18.81
N GLY A 353 -3.22 1.20 -18.29
CA GLY A 353 -2.09 1.57 -17.45
C GLY A 353 -1.32 0.33 -16.97
N ILE A 354 -0.36 0.53 -16.07
CA ILE A 354 0.59 -0.50 -15.62
C ILE A 354 0.40 -0.73 -14.12
N CYS A 355 0.15 -1.96 -13.69
CA CYS A 355 0.12 -2.29 -12.25
C CYS A 355 1.50 -2.64 -11.69
N GLY A 356 1.58 -2.98 -10.41
CA GLY A 356 2.81 -3.36 -9.72
C GLY A 356 3.59 -4.49 -10.40
N SER A 357 2.93 -5.61 -10.71
CA SER A 357 3.54 -6.73 -11.43
C SER A 357 3.96 -6.30 -12.84
N GLY A 358 3.14 -5.50 -13.52
CA GLY A 358 3.43 -4.96 -14.84
C GLY A 358 4.68 -4.08 -14.89
N ILE A 359 4.90 -3.18 -13.92
CA ILE A 359 6.09 -2.33 -13.94
C ILE A 359 7.36 -3.13 -13.68
N LEU A 360 7.29 -4.18 -12.85
CA LEU A 360 8.41 -5.12 -12.66
C LEU A 360 8.68 -5.92 -13.92
N ALA A 361 7.65 -6.42 -14.60
CA ALA A 361 7.76 -7.12 -15.87
C ALA A 361 8.40 -6.24 -16.97
N VAL A 362 7.99 -4.97 -17.07
CA VAL A 362 8.60 -4.02 -18.00
C VAL A 362 10.08 -3.86 -17.68
N ILE A 363 10.45 -3.60 -16.42
CA ILE A 363 11.85 -3.41 -16.05
C ILE A 363 12.68 -4.66 -16.31
N ARG A 364 12.16 -5.85 -15.97
CA ARG A 364 12.78 -7.14 -16.29
C ARG A 364 13.12 -7.23 -17.78
N GLU A 365 12.15 -6.96 -18.66
CA GLU A 365 12.37 -7.03 -20.10
C GLU A 365 13.29 -5.92 -20.62
N LEU A 366 13.22 -4.70 -20.06
CA LEU A 366 14.14 -3.61 -20.42
C LEU A 366 15.59 -3.91 -20.05
N LEU A 367 15.82 -4.59 -18.92
CA LEU A 367 17.14 -5.07 -18.50
C LEU A 367 17.62 -6.21 -19.42
N LYS A 368 16.78 -7.22 -19.63
CA LYS A 368 17.06 -8.39 -20.47
C LYS A 368 17.39 -8.02 -21.91
N THR A 369 16.66 -7.06 -22.49
CA THR A 369 16.89 -6.55 -23.85
C THR A 369 18.00 -5.50 -23.90
N GLY A 370 18.61 -5.14 -22.77
CA GLY A 370 19.69 -4.17 -22.70
C GLY A 370 19.30 -2.73 -23.05
N ILE A 371 18.01 -2.42 -23.04
CA ILE A 371 17.49 -1.05 -23.23
C ILE A 371 17.83 -0.17 -22.01
N VAL A 372 17.79 -0.79 -20.83
CA VAL A 372 18.16 -0.17 -19.56
C VAL A 372 19.41 -0.87 -19.01
N THR A 373 20.34 -0.07 -18.50
CA THR A 373 21.54 -0.56 -17.82
C THR A 373 21.22 -1.04 -16.40
N LYS A 374 22.12 -1.81 -15.77
CA LYS A 374 21.99 -2.21 -14.35
C LYS A 374 21.82 -1.03 -13.38
N ARG A 375 22.33 0.15 -13.75
CA ARG A 375 22.16 1.40 -12.97
C ARG A 375 20.79 2.04 -13.16
N GLY A 376 19.89 1.43 -13.92
CA GLY A 376 18.56 1.92 -14.24
C GLY A 376 18.53 3.04 -15.27
N ALA A 377 19.64 3.35 -15.95
CA ALA A 377 19.68 4.37 -16.99
C ALA A 377 19.32 3.77 -18.35
N PHE A 378 18.42 4.41 -19.09
CA PHE A 378 18.22 4.11 -20.52
C PHE A 378 19.52 4.29 -21.29
N LYS A 379 19.87 3.35 -22.17
CA LYS A 379 20.97 3.52 -23.12
C LYS A 379 20.69 4.66 -24.09
N LYS A 380 21.75 5.28 -24.60
CA LYS A 380 21.65 6.36 -25.58
C LYS A 380 21.26 5.82 -26.95
N TYR A 381 20.68 6.70 -27.77
CA TYR A 381 20.20 6.32 -29.10
C TYR A 381 21.35 5.86 -30.00
N GLU A 382 22.54 6.44 -29.82
CA GLU A 382 23.76 6.14 -30.57
C GLU A 382 24.38 4.79 -30.18
N GLU A 383 23.95 4.20 -29.07
CA GLU A 383 24.39 2.87 -28.63
C GLU A 383 23.62 1.74 -29.34
N PHE A 384 22.61 2.06 -30.15
CA PHE A 384 21.84 1.11 -30.96
C PHE A 384 22.11 1.31 -32.45
N THR A 385 22.27 0.21 -33.18
CA THR A 385 22.34 0.22 -34.65
C THR A 385 21.03 0.72 -35.25
N ASP A 386 21.04 1.27 -36.46
CA ASP A 386 19.83 1.87 -37.04
C ASP A 386 18.69 0.87 -37.30
N ASP A 387 19.02 -0.38 -37.60
CA ASP A 387 18.05 -1.47 -37.80
C ASP A 387 17.56 -2.12 -36.50
N ASP A 388 18.00 -1.64 -35.34
CA ASP A 388 17.65 -2.20 -34.05
C ASP A 388 16.18 -1.91 -33.69
N TRP A 389 15.37 -2.96 -33.55
CA TRP A 389 13.96 -2.82 -33.22
C TRP A 389 13.72 -2.08 -31.89
N ARG A 390 14.65 -2.16 -30.94
CA ARG A 390 14.58 -1.48 -29.63
C ARG A 390 14.53 0.03 -29.80
N LYS A 391 15.24 0.53 -30.81
CA LYS A 391 15.38 1.96 -31.13
C LYS A 391 14.03 2.60 -31.46
N LYS A 392 13.14 1.85 -32.10
CA LYS A 392 11.79 2.31 -32.51
C LYS A 392 10.86 2.59 -31.32
N GLN A 393 11.12 1.98 -30.17
CA GLN A 393 10.30 2.10 -28.97
C GLN A 393 10.84 3.10 -27.95
N ILE A 394 12.05 3.63 -28.16
CA ILE A 394 12.61 4.69 -27.33
C ILE A 394 12.22 6.04 -27.92
N ARG A 395 11.49 6.85 -27.14
CA ARG A 395 11.15 8.22 -27.47
C ARG A 395 12.07 9.19 -26.73
N GLN A 396 12.55 10.20 -27.46
CA GLN A 396 13.32 11.29 -26.90
C GLN A 396 12.38 12.41 -26.44
N ASN A 397 12.49 12.81 -25.18
CA ASN A 397 11.73 13.91 -24.57
C ASN A 397 12.72 14.92 -23.99
N GLY A 398 13.19 15.84 -24.83
CA GLY A 398 14.30 16.75 -24.52
C GLY A 398 15.60 15.96 -24.27
N THR A 399 16.17 16.10 -23.07
CA THR A 399 17.36 15.33 -22.63
C THR A 399 17.01 13.97 -22.03
N LYS A 400 15.72 13.68 -21.81
CA LYS A 400 15.24 12.44 -21.21
C LYS A 400 14.80 11.43 -22.27
N ARG A 401 14.77 10.16 -21.85
CA ARG A 401 14.32 9.03 -22.66
C ARG A 401 13.14 8.34 -21.97
N GLU A 402 12.22 7.87 -22.79
CA GLU A 402 11.00 7.17 -22.39
C GLU A 402 10.84 5.94 -23.29
N PHE A 403 10.30 4.86 -22.73
CA PHE A 403 9.97 3.66 -23.49
C PHE A 403 8.46 3.60 -23.71
N VAL A 404 8.03 3.56 -24.97
CA VAL A 404 6.62 3.54 -25.34
C VAL A 404 6.17 2.09 -25.50
N LEU A 405 5.30 1.63 -24.60
CA LEU A 405 4.68 0.30 -24.67
C LEU A 405 3.54 0.27 -25.68
N GLN A 406 2.74 1.35 -25.70
CA GLN A 406 1.59 1.51 -26.57
C GLN A 406 1.36 2.99 -26.86
N ARG A 407 0.86 3.32 -28.05
CA ARG A 407 0.59 4.71 -28.47
C ARG A 407 -0.85 5.15 -28.22
N GLU A 408 -1.83 4.24 -28.32
CA GLU A 408 -3.25 4.57 -28.15
C GLU A 408 -4.00 3.47 -27.37
N PRO A 409 -4.51 3.77 -26.15
CA PRO A 409 -4.09 4.91 -25.33
C PRO A 409 -2.57 4.86 -25.06
N GLU A 410 -1.97 6.03 -24.84
CA GLU A 410 -0.53 6.13 -24.60
C GLU A 410 -0.14 5.50 -23.26
N ILE A 411 0.69 4.45 -23.31
CA ILE A 411 1.27 3.79 -22.14
C ILE A 411 2.78 3.77 -22.32
N LEU A 412 3.49 4.35 -21.35
CA LEU A 412 4.95 4.50 -21.41
C LEU A 412 5.59 4.36 -20.04
N VAL A 413 6.90 4.13 -20.06
CA VAL A 413 7.76 4.09 -18.87
C VAL A 413 8.88 5.11 -19.03
N THR A 414 8.99 6.01 -18.07
CA THR A 414 9.97 7.09 -18.04
C THR A 414 11.20 6.71 -17.23
N GLN A 415 12.27 7.50 -17.38
CA GLN A 415 13.45 7.37 -16.51
C GLN A 415 13.10 7.59 -15.03
N GLY A 416 12.10 8.42 -14.72
CA GLY A 416 11.64 8.65 -13.35
C GLY A 416 10.95 7.43 -12.75
N ASP A 417 10.16 6.71 -13.55
CA ASP A 417 9.46 5.50 -13.14
C ASP A 417 10.45 4.40 -12.75
N ILE A 418 11.49 4.19 -13.55
CA ILE A 418 12.57 3.24 -13.23
C ILE A 418 13.24 3.62 -11.90
N ARG A 419 13.45 4.91 -11.65
CA ARG A 419 14.05 5.38 -10.39
C ARG A 419 13.15 5.13 -9.19
N GLN A 420 11.83 5.24 -9.33
CA GLN A 420 10.88 4.91 -8.26
C GLN A 420 10.97 3.43 -7.89
N VAL A 421 11.06 2.53 -8.88
CA VAL A 421 11.24 1.09 -8.59
C VAL A 421 12.61 0.82 -7.96
N GLN A 422 13.67 1.52 -8.37
CA GLN A 422 14.98 1.38 -7.71
C GLN A 422 14.97 1.83 -6.25
N LEU A 423 14.19 2.85 -5.90
CA LEU A 423 14.02 3.27 -4.50
C LEU A 423 13.30 2.19 -3.70
N ALA A 424 12.20 1.66 -4.23
CA ALA A 424 11.43 0.60 -3.57
C ALA A 424 12.26 -0.68 -3.37
N LYS A 425 12.86 -1.20 -4.45
CA LYS A 425 13.71 -2.40 -4.37
C LYS A 425 14.90 -2.18 -3.45
N GLY A 426 15.52 -0.99 -3.53
CA GLY A 426 16.71 -0.66 -2.77
C GLY A 426 16.43 -0.68 -1.28
N ALA A 427 15.28 -0.13 -0.86
CA ALA A 427 14.82 -0.15 0.52
C ALA A 427 14.52 -1.58 1.02
N ILE A 428 13.77 -2.37 0.24
CA ILE A 428 13.39 -3.74 0.62
C ILE A 428 14.63 -4.64 0.71
N LEU A 429 15.44 -4.68 -0.34
CA LEU A 429 16.62 -5.54 -0.37
C LEU A 429 17.66 -5.11 0.68
N SER A 430 17.82 -3.81 0.96
CA SER A 430 18.74 -3.40 2.03
C SER A 430 18.26 -3.79 3.41
N GLY A 431 16.95 -3.72 3.69
CA GLY A 431 16.38 -4.22 4.95
C GLY A 431 16.57 -5.73 5.10
N PHE A 432 16.28 -6.48 4.03
CA PHE A 432 16.51 -7.92 3.94
C PHE A 432 17.97 -8.28 4.27
N LEU A 433 18.94 -7.66 3.59
CA LEU A 433 20.36 -7.94 3.78
C LEU A 433 20.88 -7.48 5.14
N ALA A 434 20.36 -6.37 5.68
CA ALA A 434 20.73 -5.87 6.99
C ALA A 434 20.31 -6.86 8.11
N LEU A 435 19.11 -7.43 8.03
CA LEU A 435 18.65 -8.43 8.98
C LEU A 435 19.49 -9.71 8.93
N LEU A 436 19.79 -10.22 7.72
CA LEU A 436 20.67 -11.38 7.57
C LEU A 436 22.07 -11.12 8.16
N LYS A 437 22.68 -9.97 7.82
CA LYS A 437 23.97 -9.57 8.39
C LYS A 437 23.91 -9.49 9.92
N LYS A 438 22.84 -8.93 10.49
CA LYS A 438 22.64 -8.84 11.94
C LYS A 438 22.49 -10.21 12.60
N ALA A 439 21.86 -11.15 11.91
CA ALA A 439 21.71 -12.54 12.33
C ALA A 439 22.95 -13.41 12.11
N GLY A 440 23.96 -12.90 11.38
CA GLY A 440 25.13 -13.67 10.96
C GLY A 440 24.80 -14.76 9.95
N LEU A 441 23.89 -14.46 9.02
CA LEU A 441 23.44 -15.34 7.94
C LEU A 441 23.77 -14.71 6.57
N GLU A 442 23.90 -15.56 5.57
CA GLU A 442 23.93 -15.20 4.14
C GLU A 442 22.61 -15.58 3.46
N GLU A 443 22.34 -15.03 2.29
CA GLU A 443 21.11 -15.22 1.52
C GLU A 443 20.84 -16.70 1.21
N LYS A 444 21.91 -17.46 0.95
CA LYS A 444 21.85 -18.91 0.70
C LYS A 444 21.41 -19.74 1.90
N ASP A 445 21.59 -19.20 3.11
CA ASP A 445 21.28 -19.87 4.38
C ASP A 445 19.78 -19.81 4.71
N LEU A 446 19.00 -19.03 3.95
CA LEU A 446 17.55 -19.01 4.06
C LEU A 446 16.95 -20.29 3.49
N ASP A 447 16.03 -20.88 4.25
CA ASP A 447 15.27 -22.05 3.85
C ASP A 447 14.00 -21.64 3.10
N LEU A 448 13.38 -20.53 3.51
CA LEU A 448 12.10 -20.05 2.98
C LEU A 448 11.94 -18.53 3.10
N VAL A 449 11.33 -17.92 2.09
CA VAL A 449 10.88 -16.53 2.08
C VAL A 449 9.35 -16.51 1.94
N MET A 450 8.66 -16.05 2.98
CA MET A 450 7.21 -15.91 3.00
C MET A 450 6.81 -14.49 2.60
N ILE A 451 5.98 -14.34 1.58
CA ILE A 451 5.55 -13.06 1.03
C ILE A 451 4.09 -12.83 1.38
N ALA A 452 3.84 -11.76 2.13
CA ALA A 452 2.54 -11.28 2.56
C ALA A 452 2.17 -9.96 1.85
N GLY A 453 0.95 -9.52 2.16
CA GLY A 453 0.43 -8.23 1.74
C GLY A 453 -0.43 -8.32 0.49
N GLN A 454 -1.34 -7.37 0.37
CA GLN A 454 -2.25 -7.20 -0.77
C GLN A 454 -1.49 -7.23 -2.11
N PHE A 455 -0.32 -6.59 -2.16
CA PHE A 455 0.46 -6.46 -3.39
C PHE A 455 1.37 -7.65 -3.58
N GLY A 456 2.06 -8.08 -2.53
CA GLY A 456 2.95 -9.24 -2.55
C GLY A 456 2.27 -10.46 -3.16
N ALA A 457 1.00 -10.73 -2.83
CA ALA A 457 0.23 -11.86 -3.33
C ALA A 457 0.11 -11.95 -4.88
N HIS A 458 0.30 -10.84 -5.61
CA HIS A 458 0.18 -10.79 -7.07
C HIS A 458 1.51 -10.59 -7.81
N LEU A 459 2.63 -10.44 -7.09
CA LEU A 459 3.95 -10.21 -7.70
C LEU A 459 4.62 -11.56 -7.97
N PRO A 460 4.88 -11.96 -9.23
CA PRO A 460 5.55 -13.23 -9.54
C PRO A 460 6.96 -13.29 -8.95
N GLU A 461 7.35 -14.46 -8.41
CA GLU A 461 8.69 -14.71 -7.89
C GLU A 461 9.78 -14.30 -8.89
N ASP A 462 9.63 -14.72 -10.15
CA ASP A 462 10.60 -14.41 -11.20
C ASP A 462 10.80 -12.90 -11.39
N SER A 463 9.74 -12.10 -11.27
CA SER A 463 9.81 -10.65 -11.37
C SER A 463 10.50 -10.03 -10.15
N LEU A 464 10.21 -10.53 -8.94
CA LEU A 464 10.85 -10.06 -7.70
C LEU A 464 12.36 -10.30 -7.73
N ILE A 465 12.78 -11.46 -8.22
CA ILE A 465 14.19 -11.84 -8.28
C ILE A 465 14.90 -11.16 -9.45
N SER A 466 14.31 -11.15 -10.65
CA SER A 466 14.94 -10.56 -11.84
C SER A 466 15.17 -9.05 -11.72
N VAL A 467 14.33 -8.35 -10.95
CA VAL A 467 14.51 -6.92 -10.65
C VAL A 467 15.41 -6.73 -9.41
N GLY A 468 15.71 -7.80 -8.66
CA GLY A 468 16.53 -7.75 -7.45
C GLY A 468 15.84 -7.02 -6.31
N ILE A 469 14.55 -7.27 -6.11
CA ILE A 469 13.85 -7.03 -4.84
C ILE A 469 14.22 -8.15 -3.87
N LEU A 470 14.24 -9.39 -4.37
CA LEU A 470 14.76 -10.56 -3.68
C LEU A 470 16.08 -11.02 -4.34
N PRO A 471 17.00 -11.60 -3.58
CA PRO A 471 18.24 -12.16 -4.12
C PRO A 471 18.00 -13.41 -4.98
N GLU A 472 18.96 -13.78 -5.83
CA GLU A 472 18.85 -14.96 -6.70
C GLU A 472 18.89 -16.28 -5.88
N GLU A 473 19.58 -16.26 -4.75
CA GLU A 473 19.81 -17.38 -3.84
C GLU A 473 18.52 -17.93 -3.20
N VAL A 474 17.43 -17.16 -3.22
CA VAL A 474 16.11 -17.56 -2.69
C VAL A 474 15.15 -18.04 -3.78
N ARG A 475 15.59 -18.15 -5.04
CA ARG A 475 14.76 -18.69 -6.11
C ARG A 475 14.26 -20.10 -5.80
N GLY A 476 12.96 -20.31 -5.97
CA GLY A 476 12.29 -21.57 -5.63
C GLY A 476 12.09 -21.78 -4.12
N LYS A 477 12.48 -20.82 -3.29
CA LYS A 477 12.28 -20.82 -1.83
C LYS A 477 11.26 -19.77 -1.41
N THR A 478 10.28 -19.44 -2.25
CA THR A 478 9.24 -18.45 -1.92
C THR A 478 7.88 -19.09 -1.69
N ARG A 479 7.08 -18.49 -0.80
CA ARG A 479 5.69 -18.88 -0.52
C ARG A 479 4.84 -17.66 -0.26
N TYR A 480 3.68 -17.58 -0.90
CA TYR A 480 2.72 -16.50 -0.65
C TYR A 480 1.76 -16.90 0.47
N VAL A 481 1.54 -15.99 1.43
CA VAL A 481 0.71 -16.26 2.62
C VAL A 481 -0.64 -15.54 2.62
N GLY A 482 -0.85 -14.64 1.66
CA GLY A 482 -2.10 -13.88 1.52
C GLY A 482 -2.27 -12.79 2.60
N ASN A 483 -3.51 -12.52 3.01
CA ASN A 483 -3.81 -11.58 4.09
C ASN A 483 -3.57 -12.21 5.48
N SER A 484 -2.30 -12.20 5.88
CA SER A 484 -1.87 -12.75 7.17
C SER A 484 -2.33 -11.90 8.37
N SER A 485 -2.53 -10.59 8.20
CA SER A 485 -3.07 -9.68 9.23
C SER A 485 -4.49 -10.08 9.64
N LYS A 486 -5.42 -10.22 8.67
CA LYS A 486 -6.79 -10.67 8.91
C LYS A 486 -6.82 -12.07 9.51
N THR A 487 -5.96 -12.98 9.03
CA THR A 487 -5.89 -14.36 9.53
C THR A 487 -5.44 -14.39 10.99
N GLY A 488 -4.45 -13.60 11.39
CA GLY A 488 -4.04 -13.53 12.80
C GLY A 488 -5.12 -12.90 13.69
N ALA A 489 -5.85 -11.89 13.20
CA ALA A 489 -7.03 -11.36 13.90
C ALA A 489 -8.13 -12.41 14.06
N TYR A 490 -8.38 -13.23 13.05
CA TYR A 490 -9.30 -14.37 13.09
C TYR A 490 -8.88 -15.43 14.12
N MET A 491 -7.60 -15.80 14.13
CA MET A 491 -7.07 -16.75 15.12
C MET A 491 -7.21 -16.20 16.55
N ALA A 492 -6.88 -14.92 16.75
CA ALA A 492 -7.07 -14.24 18.03
C ALA A 492 -8.55 -14.11 18.42
N LEU A 493 -9.48 -14.00 17.47
CA LEU A 493 -10.91 -13.95 17.74
C LEU A 493 -11.43 -15.28 18.31
N LEU A 494 -10.93 -16.40 17.78
CA LEU A 494 -11.49 -17.72 18.06
C LEU A 494 -10.71 -18.54 19.11
N SER A 495 -9.58 -18.05 19.59
CA SER A 495 -8.71 -18.79 20.51
C SER A 495 -8.04 -17.86 21.53
N GLU A 496 -8.34 -18.07 22.82
CA GLU A 496 -7.70 -17.32 23.91
C GLU A 496 -6.24 -17.74 24.09
N SER A 497 -5.90 -19.00 23.79
CA SER A 497 -4.49 -19.42 23.70
C SER A 497 -3.74 -18.63 22.63
N SER A 498 -4.35 -18.44 21.45
CA SER A 498 -3.75 -17.66 20.36
C SER A 498 -3.51 -16.21 20.76
N ARG A 499 -4.42 -15.57 21.51
CA ARG A 499 -4.19 -14.21 22.05
C ARG A 499 -2.95 -14.15 22.91
N ARG A 500 -2.84 -15.07 23.88
CA ARG A 500 -1.70 -15.13 24.80
C ARG A 500 -0.39 -15.39 24.06
N GLU A 501 -0.42 -16.26 23.05
CA GLU A 501 0.76 -16.55 22.21
C GLU A 501 1.16 -15.35 21.36
N ILE A 502 0.21 -14.66 20.73
CA ILE A 502 0.45 -13.42 19.96
C ILE A 502 1.03 -12.32 20.87
N GLU A 503 0.50 -12.14 22.08
CA GLU A 503 1.03 -11.20 23.07
C GLU A 503 2.44 -11.56 23.55
N ALA A 504 2.73 -12.85 23.72
CA ALA A 504 4.08 -13.31 24.04
C ALA A 504 5.04 -13.11 22.85
N LEU A 505 4.58 -13.37 21.63
CA LEU A 505 5.32 -13.22 20.39
C LEU A 505 5.77 -11.77 20.18
N ALA A 506 4.87 -10.80 20.33
CA ALA A 506 5.18 -9.39 20.19
C ALA A 506 6.35 -8.96 21.11
N LYS A 507 6.43 -9.52 22.32
CA LYS A 507 7.52 -9.24 23.29
C LYS A 507 8.84 -9.92 22.91
N LYS A 508 8.81 -11.02 22.16
CA LYS A 508 10.01 -11.73 21.67
C LYS A 508 10.61 -11.07 20.42
N MET A 509 9.79 -10.39 19.62
CA MET A 509 10.24 -9.73 18.40
C MET A 509 11.18 -8.56 18.71
N ARG A 510 12.41 -8.62 18.19
CA ARG A 510 13.41 -7.58 18.38
C ARG A 510 13.44 -6.64 17.17
N TYR A 511 12.91 -5.43 17.35
CA TYR A 511 12.99 -4.39 16.34
C TYR A 511 14.44 -3.87 16.19
N PHE A 512 14.85 -3.70 14.94
CA PHE A 512 16.15 -3.21 14.55
C PHE A 512 15.99 -1.96 13.68
N GLU A 513 16.49 -0.83 14.18
CA GLU A 513 16.46 0.44 13.46
C GLU A 513 17.54 0.46 12.36
N LEU A 514 17.09 0.40 11.10
CA LEU A 514 18.00 0.37 9.96
C LEU A 514 18.83 1.64 9.86
N ALA A 515 18.28 2.79 10.23
CA ALA A 515 18.98 4.07 10.20
C ALA A 515 20.17 4.13 11.17
N GLU A 516 20.17 3.32 12.23
CA GLU A 516 21.27 3.22 13.21
C GLU A 516 22.34 2.18 12.78
N THR A 517 22.13 1.49 11.67
CA THR A 517 23.05 0.48 11.18
C THR A 517 24.24 1.11 10.46
N GLU A 518 25.45 0.73 10.87
CA GLU A 518 26.67 1.18 10.22
C GLU A 518 26.66 0.82 8.72
N ASP A 519 27.06 1.77 7.88
CA ASP A 519 27.08 1.67 6.41
C ASP A 519 25.71 1.40 5.75
N TYR A 520 24.58 1.61 6.43
CA TYR A 520 23.26 1.33 5.86
C TYR A 520 22.97 2.08 4.55
N GLU A 521 23.29 3.38 4.47
CA GLU A 521 23.10 4.13 3.22
C GLU A 521 23.94 3.57 2.07
N ARG A 522 25.13 3.05 2.35
CA ARG A 522 25.97 2.39 1.34
C ARG A 522 25.35 1.06 0.90
N LEU A 523 24.79 0.29 1.84
CA LEU A 523 24.05 -0.94 1.55
C LEU A 523 22.83 -0.63 0.67
N ARG A 524 22.04 0.38 1.03
CA ARG A 524 20.86 0.83 0.27
C ARG A 524 21.20 1.29 -1.15
N MET A 525 22.29 2.06 -1.30
CA MET A 525 22.77 2.46 -2.62
C MET A 525 23.16 1.25 -3.48
N LYS A 526 23.86 0.25 -2.91
CA LYS A 526 24.20 -0.98 -3.64
C LYS A 526 22.94 -1.78 -4.02
N ALA A 527 22.01 -1.94 -3.08
CA ALA A 527 20.75 -2.64 -3.28
C ALA A 527 19.86 -2.00 -4.37
N SER A 528 20.01 -0.69 -4.64
CA SER A 528 19.28 0.00 -5.70
C SER A 528 19.72 -0.36 -7.13
N ILE A 529 20.89 -0.99 -7.30
CA ILE A 529 21.41 -1.44 -8.61
C ILE A 529 20.66 -2.72 -9.01
N PHE A 530 20.19 -2.80 -10.25
CA PHE A 530 19.55 -4.01 -10.78
C PHE A 530 20.57 -5.15 -10.97
N PRO A 531 20.14 -6.43 -10.85
CA PRO A 531 21.02 -7.60 -10.92
C PRO A 531 21.95 -7.68 -12.13
#